data_AF-A0A7C4L8W1-F1
#
_entry.id   AF-A0A7C4L8W1-F1
#
_cell.length_a   1.000
_cell.length_b   1.000
_cell.length_c   1.000
_cell.angle_alpha   90.00
_cell.angle_beta   90.00
_cell.angle_gamma   90.00
#
_symmetry.space_group_name_H-M   'P 1'
#
loop_
_entity.id
_entity.type
_entity.pdbx_description
1 polymer ?
#
loop_
_entity_poly.entity_id
_entity_poly.type
_entity_poly.pdbx_seq_one_letter_code
_entity_poly.pdbx_strand_id
1 'polypeptide(L)'
;MAKINSVLQTLIYSDYFDFPLTFNELKTRLIQKKLSSLLLRQKLKTLLHQKIINYHKPYYFLQGRDSLIKNRKRNKKNSLPKLKLANSYAAKLSRV
;
A
#
# COMPACT_ATOMS: atom_id res chain seq x y z
N MET A 1 26.48 -6.96 5.74
CA MET A 1 25.40 -6.00 6.08
C MET A 1 24.07 -6.53 5.56
N ALA A 2 23.15 -6.89 6.45
CA ALA A 2 21.82 -7.37 6.05
C ALA A 2 21.13 -6.28 5.21
N LYS A 3 20.96 -6.53 3.91
CA LYS A 3 20.32 -5.58 3.00
C LYS A 3 18.86 -5.47 3.40
N ILE A 4 18.53 -4.41 4.11
CA ILE A 4 17.18 -4.06 4.50
C ILE A 4 16.27 -4.17 3.27
N ASN A 5 15.26 -5.04 3.34
CA ASN A 5 14.38 -5.28 2.22
C ASN A 5 13.36 -4.14 2.10
N SER A 6 13.64 -3.18 1.22
CA SER A 6 12.79 -2.01 0.96
C SER A 6 11.31 -2.34 0.72
N VAL A 7 11.01 -3.49 0.11
CA VAL A 7 9.64 -3.97 -0.11
C VAL A 7 8.95 -4.30 1.22
N LEU A 8 9.64 -5.04 2.07
CA LEU A 8 9.13 -5.43 3.38
C LEU A 8 8.96 -4.20 4.29
N GLN A 9 9.93 -3.29 4.29
CA GLN A 9 9.80 -2.03 5.03
C GLN A 9 8.59 -1.21 4.57
N THR A 10 8.35 -1.14 3.27
CA THR A 10 7.19 -0.44 2.72
C THR A 10 5.89 -1.08 3.19
N LEU A 11 5.83 -2.42 3.24
CA LEU A 11 4.67 -3.14 3.75
C LEU A 11 4.48 -2.97 5.25
N ILE A 12 5.56 -2.99 6.05
CA ILE A 12 5.51 -2.73 7.50
C ILE A 12 5.00 -1.31 7.77
N TYR A 13 5.56 -0.32 7.06
CA TYR A 13 5.12 1.06 7.19
C TYR A 13 3.63 1.20 6.82
N SER A 14 3.20 0.55 5.75
CA SER A 14 1.78 0.57 5.34
C SER A 14 0.86 -0.18 6.31
N ASP A 15 1.36 -1.22 6.96
CA ASP A 15 0.64 -1.99 7.99
C ASP A 15 0.38 -1.13 9.23
N TYR A 16 1.30 -0.24 9.60
CA TYR A 16 1.07 0.74 10.68
C TYR A 16 -0.17 1.62 10.46
N PHE A 17 -0.55 1.83 9.19
CA PHE A 17 -1.74 2.58 8.80
C PHE A 17 -2.90 1.68 8.34
N ASP A 18 -2.85 0.37 8.66
CA ASP A 18 -3.89 -0.60 8.28
C ASP A 18 -4.20 -0.60 6.79
N PHE A 19 -3.18 -0.33 5.96
CA PHE A 19 -3.36 -0.02 4.55
C PHE A 19 -2.72 -1.11 3.68
N PRO A 20 -3.49 -2.10 3.21
CA PRO A 20 -2.97 -3.12 2.31
C PRO A 20 -2.72 -2.51 0.92
N LEU A 21 -1.59 -2.85 0.31
CA LEU A 21 -1.10 -2.19 -0.91
C LEU A 21 -1.29 -3.04 -2.15
N THR A 22 -1.66 -2.41 -3.25
CA THR A 22 -1.61 -3.03 -4.59
C THR A 22 -0.20 -3.02 -5.15
N PHE A 23 0.06 -3.81 -6.21
CA PHE A 23 1.36 -3.81 -6.90
C PHE A 23 1.76 -2.40 -7.39
N ASN A 24 0.82 -1.64 -7.93
CA ASN A 24 1.07 -0.29 -8.43
C ASN A 24 1.40 0.68 -7.29
N GLU A 25 0.65 0.60 -6.18
CA GLU A 25 0.94 1.41 -4.98
C GLU A 25 2.30 1.04 -4.36
N LEU A 26 2.66 -0.25 -4.32
CA LEU A 26 4.00 -0.67 -3.89
C LEU A 26 5.10 -0.10 -4.78
N LYS A 27 4.90 -0.13 -6.10
CA LYS A 27 5.86 0.43 -7.06
C LYS A 27 6.07 1.94 -6.85
N THR A 28 5.01 2.69 -6.56
CA THR A 28 5.10 4.14 -6.38
C THR A 28 5.58 4.56 -4.99
N ARG A 29 5.28 3.77 -3.94
CA ARG A 29 5.56 4.10 -2.53
C ARG A 29 6.79 3.39 -1.95
N LEU A 30 7.58 2.73 -2.80
CA LEU A 30 8.77 2.00 -2.37
C LEU A 30 9.75 2.91 -1.62
N ILE A 31 10.01 2.58 -0.37
CA ILE A 31 10.93 3.33 0.49
C ILE A 31 12.37 3.20 -0.06
N GLN A 32 13.09 4.33 -0.09
CA GLN A 32 14.50 4.51 -0.48
C GLN A 32 14.86 4.26 -1.95
N LYS A 33 14.39 3.19 -2.59
CA LYS A 33 14.89 2.80 -3.92
C LYS A 33 13.77 2.41 -4.88
N LYS A 34 13.74 3.06 -6.06
CA LYS A 34 12.94 2.61 -7.20
C LYS A 34 13.50 1.27 -7.68
N LEU A 35 12.72 0.20 -7.54
CA LEU A 35 13.03 -1.11 -8.13
C LEU A 35 12.38 -1.24 -9.50
N SER A 36 13.04 -1.98 -10.39
CA SER A 36 12.39 -2.42 -11.62
C SER A 36 11.19 -3.32 -11.29
N SER A 37 10.16 -3.28 -12.15
CA SER A 37 8.95 -4.09 -11.96
C SER A 37 9.27 -5.59 -11.84
N LEU A 38 10.30 -6.06 -12.55
CA LEU A 38 10.72 -7.47 -12.56
C LEU A 38 11.34 -7.86 -11.22
N LEU A 39 12.27 -7.06 -10.70
CA LEU A 39 12.88 -7.29 -9.38
C LEU A 39 11.84 -7.19 -8.26
N LEU A 40 10.89 -6.26 -8.35
CA LEU A 40 9.81 -6.15 -7.38
C LEU A 40 8.95 -7.42 -7.35
N ARG A 41 8.59 -7.96 -8.52
CA ARG A 41 7.84 -9.23 -8.62
C ARG A 41 8.62 -10.40 -8.02
N GLN A 42 9.93 -10.51 -8.32
CA GLN A 42 10.77 -11.56 -7.76
C GLN A 42 10.82 -11.47 -6.23
N LYS A 43 11.06 -10.27 -5.69
CA LYS A 43 11.05 -10.06 -4.23
C LYS A 43 9.72 -10.40 -3.58
N LEU A 44 8.60 -10.00 -4.18
CA LEU A 44 7.27 -10.34 -3.66
C LEU A 44 7.05 -11.85 -3.68
N LYS A 45 7.47 -12.56 -4.74
CA LYS A 45 7.42 -14.03 -4.79
C LYS A 45 8.24 -14.67 -3.67
N THR A 46 9.46 -14.18 -3.42
CA THR A 46 10.30 -14.67 -2.32
C THR A 46 9.62 -14.47 -0.96
N LEU A 47 9.05 -13.28 -0.70
CA LEU A 47 8.37 -12.99 0.55
C LEU A 47 7.09 -13.81 0.74
N LEU A 48 6.34 -14.07 -0.33
CA LEU A 48 5.18 -14.96 -0.32
C LEU A 48 5.58 -16.40 0.00
N HIS A 49 6.67 -16.89 -0.62
CA HIS A 49 7.18 -18.24 -0.35
C HIS A 49 7.67 -18.39 1.10
N GLN A 50 8.26 -17.34 1.66
CA GLN A 50 8.66 -17.27 3.07
C GLN A 50 7.49 -17.08 4.04
N LYS A 51 6.25 -16.94 3.54
CA LYS A 51 5.02 -16.68 4.31
C LYS A 51 5.05 -15.42 5.18
N ILE A 52 5.98 -14.48 4.91
CA ILE A 52 6.06 -13.20 5.64
C ILE A 52 4.89 -12.28 5.26
N ILE A 53 4.47 -12.37 4.00
CA ILE A 53 3.39 -11.58 3.43
C ILE A 53 2.34 -12.51 2.84
N ASN A 54 1.09 -12.03 2.81
CA ASN A 54 0.00 -12.66 2.09
C ASN A 54 -0.40 -11.81 0.88
N TYR A 55 -1.06 -12.46 -0.08
CA TYR A 55 -1.62 -11.82 -1.25
C TYR A 55 -3.06 -12.28 -1.51
N HIS A 56 -3.99 -11.34 -1.42
CA HIS A 56 -5.39 -11.52 -1.82
C HIS A 56 -5.70 -10.47 -2.87
N LYS A 57 -5.86 -10.92 -4.12
CA LYS A 57 -5.97 -10.05 -5.29
C LYS A 57 -6.93 -8.86 -5.04
N PRO A 58 -6.49 -7.61 -5.26
CA PRO A 58 -5.18 -7.16 -5.79
C PRO A 58 -4.15 -6.74 -4.72
N TYR A 59 -4.32 -7.12 -3.44
CA TYR A 59 -3.61 -6.55 -2.30
C TYR A 59 -2.53 -7.46 -1.71
N TYR A 60 -1.41 -6.85 -1.31
CA TYR A 60 -0.32 -7.40 -0.51
C TYR A 60 -0.35 -6.79 0.90
N PHE A 61 -0.13 -7.63 1.90
CA PHE A 61 -0.17 -7.25 3.33
C PHE A 61 0.64 -8.26 4.16
N LEU A 62 0.97 -7.93 5.40
CA LEU A 62 1.67 -8.85 6.31
C LEU A 62 0.77 -10.04 6.66
N GLN A 63 1.37 -11.18 6.99
CA GLN A 63 0.63 -12.38 7.38
C GLN A 63 -0.33 -12.10 8.56
N GLY A 64 -1.53 -12.68 8.53
CA GLY A 64 -2.53 -12.55 9.60
C GLY A 64 -3.37 -11.28 9.57
N ARG A 65 -3.20 -10.43 8.55
CA ARG A 65 -3.87 -9.12 8.41
C ARG A 65 -4.99 -9.10 7.36
N ASP A 66 -5.61 -10.25 7.08
CA ASP A 66 -6.63 -10.39 6.02
C ASP A 66 -7.86 -9.48 6.20
N SER A 67 -8.19 -9.14 7.46
CA SER A 67 -9.29 -8.23 7.79
C SER A 67 -9.10 -6.82 7.22
N LEU A 68 -7.85 -6.39 6.96
CA LEU A 68 -7.53 -5.07 6.44
C LEU A 68 -8.13 -4.81 5.05
N ILE A 69 -8.34 -5.85 4.25
CA ILE A 69 -8.91 -5.71 2.91
C ILE A 69 -10.36 -5.21 2.98
N LYS A 70 -11.14 -5.71 3.94
CA LYS A 70 -12.53 -5.27 4.16
C LYS A 70 -12.54 -3.79 4.57
N ASN A 71 -11.65 -3.41 5.50
CA ASN A 71 -11.48 -2.03 5.94
C ASN A 71 -11.06 -1.12 4.78
N ARG A 72 -10.11 -1.53 3.94
CA ARG A 72 -9.66 -0.78 2.75
C ARG A 72 -10.80 -0.49 1.79
N LYS A 73 -11.63 -1.49 1.48
CA LYS A 73 -12.81 -1.33 0.59
C LYS A 73 -13.83 -0.37 1.18
N ARG A 74 -14.17 -0.54 2.46
CA ARG A 74 -15.12 0.34 3.18
C ARG A 74 -14.62 1.78 3.25
N ASN A 75 -13.37 1.97 3.65
CA ASN A 75 -12.77 3.29 3.78
C ASN A 75 -12.68 4.00 2.43
N LYS A 76 -12.34 3.30 1.35
CA LYS A 76 -12.35 3.87 -0.01
C LYS A 76 -13.74 4.35 -0.42
N LYS A 77 -14.80 3.56 -0.16
CA LYS A 77 -16.18 3.96 -0.43
C LYS A 77 -16.57 5.24 0.32
N ASN A 78 -16.17 5.34 1.59
CA ASN A 78 -16.52 6.47 2.45
C ASN A 78 -15.65 7.71 2.22
N SER A 79 -14.38 7.55 1.85
CA SER A 79 -13.42 8.66 1.73
C SER A 79 -13.52 9.38 0.40
N LEU A 80 -13.80 8.68 -0.70
CA LEU A 80 -13.91 9.30 -2.04
C LEU A 80 -14.90 10.48 -2.11
N PRO A 81 -16.16 10.36 -1.65
CA PRO A 81 -17.09 11.49 -1.70
C PRO A 81 -16.64 12.66 -0.81
N LYS A 82 -16.08 12.34 0.38
CA LYS A 82 -15.56 13.35 1.31
C LYS A 82 -14.36 14.10 0.71
N LEU A 83 -13.46 13.39 0.05
CA LEU A 83 -12.31 13.97 -0.63
C LEU A 83 -12.74 14.89 -1.77
N LYS A 84 -13.75 14.49 -2.56
CA LYS A 84 -14.30 15.32 -3.63
C LYS A 84 -14.85 16.64 -3.08
N LEU A 85 -15.60 16.58 -1.99
CA LEU A 85 -16.15 17.75 -1.33
C LEU A 85 -15.04 18.65 -0.75
N ALA A 86 -14.07 18.05 -0.03
CA ALA A 86 -12.93 18.77 0.53
C ALA A 86 -12.13 19.51 -0.55
N ASN A 87 -11.85 18.86 -1.69
CA ASN A 87 -11.17 19.51 -2.81
C ASN A 87 -11.99 20.67 -3.39
N SER A 88 -13.32 20.54 -3.45
CA SER A 88 -14.17 21.62 -3.93
C SER A 88 -14.14 22.86 -3.02
N TYR A 89 -14.10 22.66 -1.70
CA TYR A 89 -13.98 23.75 -0.75
C TYR A 89 -12.58 24.34 -0.73
N ALA A 90 -11.54 23.49 -0.77
CA ALA A 90 -10.15 23.95 -0.86
C ALA A 90 -9.93 24.86 -2.08
N ALA A 91 -10.48 24.49 -3.25
CA ALA A 91 -10.39 25.30 -4.47
C ALA A 91 -11.16 26.62 -4.40
N LYS A 92 -12.22 26.72 -3.57
CA LYS A 92 -12.92 27.99 -3.32
C LYS A 92 -12.12 28.88 -2.38
N LEU A 93 -11.64 28.30 -1.28
CA LEU A 93 -10.84 29.01 -0.28
C LEU A 93 -9.51 29.51 -0.85
N SER A 94 -8.87 28.77 -1.74
CA SER A 94 -7.59 29.16 -2.34
C SER A 94 -7.69 30.32 -3.34
N ARG A 95 -8.90 30.76 -3.70
CA ARG A 95 -9.14 31.90 -4.60
C ARG A 95 -9.44 33.19 -3.85
N VAL A 96 -9.63 33.10 -2.54
CA VAL A 96 -9.84 34.23 -1.63
C VAL A 96 -8.48 34.64 -1.08
#